data_AF-A0A952GBW4-F1
#
_entry.id   AF-A0A952GBW4-F1
#
_cell.length_a   1.000
_cell.length_b   1.000
_cell.length_c   1.000
_cell.angle_alpha   90.00
_cell.angle_beta   90.00
_cell.angle_gamma   90.00
#
_symmetry.space_group_name_H-M   'P 1'
#
loop_
_entity.id
_entity.type
_entity.pdbx_description
1 polymer ?
#
loop_
_entity_poly.entity_id
_entity_poly.type
_entity_poly.pdbx_seq_one_letter_code
_entity_poly.pdbx_strand_id
1 'polypeptide(L)'
;MKVTGKELKTARSIHRWTQVEAAEHLGVTQAYLSMVERGARPVSEEFALTALKVYALPPTARPIGPGKLLGEGDFQRALGELGYPGFAYLRGGLQVNPAELLLLALDTEELDARVTEALPWLPFQFPEMDWEWLMTEVKLRDRQNRLAFVVQLAGEVAEAEGDSARAGSLGLKVSKLERSRLAMEDTLCKVSLSEAERRWLRSHRTKTAEHWNLLTDLKVEDLKHVYENPSS
;
A
#
# COMPACT_ATOMS: atom_id res chain seq x y z
N MET A 1 6.32 7.44 2.63
CA MET A 1 7.49 8.15 3.18
C MET A 1 8.73 7.65 2.42
N LYS A 2 9.59 8.49 1.86
CA LYS A 2 10.75 8.00 1.07
C LYS A 2 12.01 8.25 1.87
N VAL A 3 12.85 7.23 2.14
CA VAL A 3 14.09 7.41 2.91
C VAL A 3 14.91 8.56 2.34
N THR A 4 14.84 9.70 3.03
CA THR A 4 15.57 10.92 2.72
C THR A 4 16.68 11.11 3.75
N GLY A 5 17.66 11.97 3.43
CA GLY A 5 18.67 12.37 4.41
C GLY A 5 18.08 12.90 5.72
N LYS A 6 16.95 13.62 5.65
CA LYS A 6 16.23 14.11 6.83
C LYS A 6 15.65 12.96 7.66
N GLU A 7 15.04 11.98 7.00
CA GLU A 7 14.48 10.81 7.69
C GLU A 7 15.57 9.96 8.35
N LEU A 8 16.73 9.80 7.69
CA LEU A 8 17.88 9.11 8.28
C LEU A 8 18.40 9.84 9.52
N LYS A 9 18.47 11.18 9.47
CA LYS A 9 18.86 12.00 10.63
C LYS A 9 17.85 11.87 11.77
N THR A 10 16.56 11.85 11.47
CA THR A 10 15.49 11.65 12.47
C THR A 10 15.60 10.26 13.08
N ALA A 11 15.75 9.21 12.26
CA ALA A 11 15.91 7.83 12.71
C ALA A 11 17.12 7.68 13.64
N ARG A 12 18.27 8.20 13.24
CA ARG A 12 19.47 8.25 14.09
C ARG A 12 19.21 8.92 15.45
N SER A 13 18.47 10.04 15.43
CA SER A 13 18.15 10.79 16.65
C SER A 13 17.22 10.01 17.58
N ILE A 14 16.26 9.25 17.03
CA ILE A 14 15.38 8.35 17.79
C ILE A 14 16.21 7.25 18.47
N HIS A 15 17.18 6.67 17.76
CA HIS A 15 18.12 5.68 18.30
C HIS A 15 19.16 6.27 19.27
N ARG A 16 19.18 7.60 19.44
CA ARG A 16 20.14 8.34 20.28
C ARG A 16 21.61 8.10 19.91
N TRP A 17 21.88 7.78 18.66
CA TRP A 17 23.25 7.58 18.17
C TRP A 17 23.89 8.88 17.71
N THR A 18 25.18 9.01 18.01
CA THR A 18 26.06 9.98 17.35
C THR A 18 26.20 9.63 15.87
N GLN A 19 26.66 10.59 15.08
CA GLN A 19 26.88 10.36 13.65
C GLN A 19 28.00 9.34 13.38
N VAL A 20 28.93 9.17 14.31
CA VAL A 20 30.02 8.18 14.20
C VAL A 20 29.47 6.78 14.43
N GLU A 21 28.77 6.56 15.54
CA GLU A 21 28.13 5.27 15.87
C GLU A 21 27.16 4.82 14.78
N ALA A 22 26.33 5.75 14.29
CA ALA A 22 25.40 5.46 13.21
C ALA A 22 26.11 5.08 11.90
N ALA A 23 27.21 5.74 11.56
CA ALA A 23 27.98 5.43 10.36
C ALA A 23 28.60 4.03 10.46
N GLU A 24 29.08 3.65 11.65
CA GLU A 24 29.60 2.32 11.93
C GLU A 24 28.52 1.24 11.77
N HIS A 25 27.34 1.42 12.40
CA HIS A 25 26.22 0.49 12.26
C HIS A 25 25.71 0.37 10.82
N LEU A 26 25.79 1.45 10.04
CA LEU A 26 25.39 1.48 8.63
C LEU A 26 26.49 1.01 7.66
N GLY A 27 27.70 0.72 8.14
CA GLY A 27 28.82 0.30 7.30
C GLY A 27 29.35 1.39 6.35
N VAL A 28 29.22 2.67 6.71
CA VAL A 28 29.67 3.82 5.90
C VAL A 28 30.58 4.75 6.69
N THR A 29 31.21 5.71 6.03
CA THR A 29 32.02 6.73 6.74
C THR A 29 31.13 7.80 7.35
N GLN A 30 31.56 8.39 8.48
CA GLN A 30 30.85 9.52 9.10
C GLN A 30 30.71 10.71 8.13
N ALA A 31 31.73 10.97 7.32
CA ALA A 31 31.69 12.02 6.30
C ALA A 31 30.60 11.74 5.24
N TYR A 32 30.48 10.49 4.78
CA TYR A 32 29.42 10.10 3.85
C TYR A 32 28.03 10.27 4.47
N LEU A 33 27.82 9.75 5.68
CA LEU A 33 26.55 9.90 6.40
C LEU A 33 26.19 11.39 6.60
N SER A 34 27.18 12.24 6.90
CA SER A 34 26.98 13.69 7.02
C SER A 34 26.58 14.38 5.73
N MET A 35 27.13 13.96 4.58
CA MET A 35 26.69 14.47 3.28
C MET A 35 25.25 14.03 2.97
N VAL A 36 24.92 12.78 3.26
CA VAL A 36 23.57 12.25 3.00
C VAL A 36 22.53 12.92 3.91
N GLU A 37 22.77 13.00 5.22
CA GLU A 37 21.82 13.62 6.17
C GLU A 37 21.53 15.09 5.87
N ARG A 38 22.49 15.81 5.29
CA ARG A 38 22.34 17.21 4.86
C ARG A 38 21.70 17.36 3.47
N GLY A 39 21.45 16.25 2.77
CA GLY A 39 20.93 16.26 1.40
C GLY A 39 21.97 16.64 0.33
N ALA A 40 23.25 16.72 0.69
CA ALA A 40 24.34 17.01 -0.24
C ALA A 40 24.69 15.80 -1.12
N ARG A 41 24.29 14.59 -0.71
CA ARG A 41 24.26 13.40 -1.56
C ARG A 41 22.90 12.71 -1.50
N PRO A 42 22.40 12.17 -2.62
CA PRO A 42 21.21 11.34 -2.61
C PRO A 42 21.46 10.05 -1.84
N VAL A 43 20.41 9.53 -1.20
CA VAL A 43 20.38 8.18 -0.62
C VAL A 43 20.33 7.20 -1.78
N SER A 44 21.34 6.34 -1.93
CA SER A 44 21.27 5.24 -2.91
C SER A 44 20.28 4.17 -2.43
N GLU A 45 19.74 3.39 -3.36
CA GLU A 45 18.79 2.32 -3.03
C GLU A 45 19.40 1.28 -2.08
N GLU A 46 20.62 0.83 -2.36
CA GLU A 46 21.38 -0.08 -1.50
C GLU A 46 21.54 0.49 -0.08
N PHE A 47 21.90 1.77 0.03
CA PHE A 47 22.06 2.41 1.33
C PHE A 47 20.73 2.56 2.07
N ALA A 48 19.64 2.87 1.36
CA ALA A 48 18.31 2.91 1.94
C ALA A 48 17.92 1.54 2.52
N LEU A 49 18.16 0.44 1.80
CA LEU A 49 17.86 -0.92 2.27
C LEU A 49 18.66 -1.28 3.53
N THR A 50 19.93 -0.91 3.60
CA THR A 50 20.75 -1.08 4.81
C THR A 50 20.19 -0.26 5.96
N ALA A 51 19.85 1.00 5.72
CA ALA A 51 19.29 1.88 6.73
C ALA A 51 17.93 1.42 7.26
N LEU A 52 17.06 0.85 6.41
CA LEU A 52 15.79 0.26 6.83
C LEU A 52 16.00 -0.82 7.89
N LYS A 53 16.98 -1.70 7.67
CA LYS A 53 17.29 -2.81 8.58
C LYS A 53 17.92 -2.29 9.88
N VAL A 54 18.95 -1.45 9.75
CA VAL A 54 19.73 -0.95 10.89
C VAL A 54 18.88 -0.07 11.82
N TYR A 55 18.03 0.78 11.24
CA TYR A 55 17.17 1.66 12.02
C TYR A 55 15.78 1.09 12.31
N ALA A 56 15.47 -0.14 11.87
CA ALA A 56 14.15 -0.75 11.97
C ALA A 56 13.02 0.17 11.47
N LEU A 57 13.21 0.77 10.30
CA LEU A 57 12.25 1.69 9.68
C LEU A 57 10.99 0.95 9.18
N PRO A 58 9.83 1.62 9.11
CA PRO A 58 8.60 0.99 8.63
C PRO A 58 8.70 0.58 7.16
N PRO A 59 7.89 -0.41 6.71
CA PRO A 59 7.85 -0.84 5.31
C PRO A 59 7.55 0.30 4.32
N THR A 60 6.80 1.31 4.76
CA THR A 60 6.47 2.51 3.98
C THR A 60 7.68 3.36 3.61
N ALA A 61 8.82 3.19 4.29
CA ALA A 61 10.08 3.86 4.01
C ALA A 61 10.87 3.19 2.87
N ARG A 62 10.50 1.96 2.47
CA ARG A 62 11.21 1.24 1.40
C ARG A 62 11.21 2.05 0.11
N PRO A 63 12.34 2.15 -0.61
CA PRO A 63 12.36 2.77 -1.94
C PRO A 63 11.30 2.13 -2.84
N ILE A 64 10.48 2.96 -3.46
CA ILE A 64 9.50 2.54 -4.45
C ILE A 64 10.24 2.31 -5.75
N GLY A 65 10.19 1.07 -6.26
CA GLY A 65 10.85 0.67 -7.51
C GLY A 65 9.89 0.61 -8.70
N PRO A 66 10.40 0.34 -9.91
CA PRO A 66 9.58 -0.06 -11.06
C PRO A 66 9.15 -1.54 -10.96
N GLY A 67 9.08 -2.09 -9.75
CA GLY A 67 9.04 -3.52 -9.49
C GLY A 67 7.90 -4.21 -10.24
N LYS A 68 8.10 -5.48 -10.59
CA LYS A 68 7.05 -6.33 -11.13
C LYS A 68 6.91 -7.55 -10.25
N LEU A 69 5.68 -7.86 -9.87
CA LEU A 69 5.30 -9.12 -9.24
C LEU A 69 4.89 -10.04 -10.38
N LEU A 70 5.76 -10.99 -10.71
CA LEU A 70 5.62 -11.83 -11.91
C LEU A 70 5.40 -13.32 -11.56
N GLY A 71 5.67 -13.71 -10.31
CA GLY A 71 5.53 -15.06 -9.82
C GLY A 71 4.13 -15.35 -9.29
N GLU A 72 3.68 -16.58 -9.51
CA GLU A 72 2.50 -17.12 -8.85
C GLU A 72 2.70 -17.08 -7.32
N GLY A 73 1.76 -16.46 -6.61
CA GLY A 73 1.84 -16.32 -5.16
C GLY A 73 2.62 -15.10 -4.66
N ASP A 74 3.20 -14.27 -5.55
CA ASP A 74 4.03 -13.13 -5.14
C ASP A 74 3.25 -12.09 -4.33
N PHE A 75 2.00 -11.80 -4.71
CA PHE A 75 1.14 -10.89 -3.97
C PHE A 75 0.85 -11.40 -2.55
N GLN A 76 0.51 -12.68 -2.42
CA GLN A 76 0.22 -13.30 -1.13
C GLN A 76 1.47 -13.27 -0.23
N ARG A 77 2.65 -13.57 -0.78
CA ARG A 77 3.92 -13.48 -0.04
C ARG A 77 4.26 -12.05 0.36
N ALA A 78 4.07 -11.08 -0.53
CA ALA A 78 4.32 -9.67 -0.23
C ALA A 78 3.37 -9.13 0.85
N LEU A 79 2.08 -9.48 0.78
CA LEU A 79 1.10 -9.16 1.82
C LEU A 79 1.46 -9.83 3.16
N GLY A 80 1.84 -11.11 3.14
CA GLY A 80 2.29 -11.83 4.35
C GLY A 80 3.52 -11.18 4.99
N GLU A 81 4.50 -10.77 4.19
CA GLU A 81 5.70 -10.06 4.65
C GLU A 81 5.38 -8.67 5.24
N LEU A 82 4.34 -8.01 4.76
CA LEU A 82 3.82 -6.76 5.35
C LEU A 82 3.02 -6.98 6.64
N GLY A 83 2.70 -8.24 6.98
CA GLY A 83 1.98 -8.61 8.20
C GLY A 83 0.48 -8.86 8.00
N TYR A 84 0.01 -9.06 6.76
CA TYR A 84 -1.39 -9.39 6.51
C TYR A 84 -1.76 -10.76 7.13
N PRO A 85 -2.74 -10.83 8.05
CA PRO A 85 -3.03 -12.06 8.79
C PRO A 85 -3.40 -13.25 7.89
N GLY A 86 -4.19 -13.01 6.84
CA GLY A 86 -4.67 -14.06 5.93
C GLY A 86 -3.56 -14.76 5.13
N PHE A 87 -2.34 -14.19 5.11
CA PHE A 87 -1.17 -14.78 4.44
C PHE A 87 0.05 -14.91 5.36
N ALA A 88 -0.11 -14.76 6.68
CA ALA A 88 0.99 -14.81 7.65
C ALA A 88 1.74 -16.17 7.67
N TYR A 89 1.11 -17.24 7.17
CA TYR A 89 1.73 -18.55 7.05
C TYR A 89 2.76 -18.65 5.91
N LEU A 90 2.77 -17.72 4.96
CA LEU A 90 3.71 -17.69 3.86
C LEU A 90 5.04 -17.08 4.33
N ARG A 91 6.10 -17.90 4.38
CA ARG A 91 7.44 -17.48 4.78
C ARG A 91 8.30 -17.07 3.57
N GLY A 92 9.29 -16.22 3.83
CA GLY A 92 10.30 -15.83 2.84
C GLY A 92 9.76 -14.88 1.78
N GLY A 93 9.04 -13.85 2.22
CA GLY A 93 8.28 -12.98 1.34
C GLY A 93 9.12 -11.89 0.66
N LEU A 94 8.57 -11.39 -0.43
CA LEU A 94 9.14 -10.27 -1.15
C LEU A 94 8.85 -8.97 -0.38
N GLN A 95 9.89 -8.29 0.07
CA GLN A 95 9.75 -7.03 0.79
C GLN A 95 9.49 -5.87 -0.19
N VAL A 96 8.24 -5.43 -0.28
CA VAL A 96 7.77 -4.37 -1.19
C VAL A 96 7.23 -3.20 -0.39
N ASN A 97 7.32 -1.98 -0.93
CA ASN A 97 6.65 -0.83 -0.32
C ASN A 97 5.11 -1.02 -0.40
N PRO A 98 4.33 -0.78 0.68
CA PRO A 98 2.87 -0.91 0.63
C PRO A 98 2.18 -0.11 -0.49
N ALA A 99 2.66 1.10 -0.81
CA ALA A 99 2.11 1.88 -1.92
C ALA A 99 2.41 1.23 -3.27
N GLU A 100 3.62 0.70 -3.44
CA GLU A 100 4.03 -0.01 -4.66
C GLU A 100 3.21 -1.28 -4.85
N LEU A 101 3.06 -2.08 -3.79
CA LEU A 101 2.25 -3.30 -3.81
C LEU A 101 0.79 -3.00 -4.20
N LEU A 102 0.20 -1.96 -3.60
CA LEU A 102 -1.16 -1.55 -3.93
C LEU A 102 -1.28 -1.12 -5.40
N LEU A 103 -0.33 -0.32 -5.92
CA LEU A 103 -0.32 0.05 -7.33
C LEU A 103 -0.25 -1.18 -8.24
N LEU A 104 0.68 -2.09 -7.97
CA LEU A 104 0.89 -3.29 -8.79
C LEU A 104 -0.34 -4.20 -8.79
N ALA A 105 -0.99 -4.35 -7.64
CA ALA A 105 -2.23 -5.12 -7.54
C ALA A 105 -3.36 -4.48 -8.35
N LEU A 106 -3.54 -3.16 -8.23
CA LEU A 106 -4.59 -2.42 -8.95
C LEU A 106 -4.35 -2.38 -10.46
N ASP A 107 -3.10 -2.44 -10.90
CA ASP A 107 -2.74 -2.47 -12.32
C ASP A 107 -2.80 -3.88 -12.94
N THR A 108 -2.99 -4.91 -12.11
CA THR A 108 -3.13 -6.29 -12.57
C THR A 108 -4.55 -6.52 -13.11
N GLU A 109 -4.65 -7.20 -14.26
CA GLU A 109 -5.95 -7.51 -14.88
C GLU A 109 -6.68 -8.67 -14.19
N GLU A 110 -5.93 -9.66 -13.73
CA GLU A 110 -6.42 -10.87 -13.05
C GLU A 110 -5.71 -11.07 -11.72
N LEU A 111 -6.45 -10.90 -10.62
CA LEU A 111 -5.95 -11.04 -9.27
C LEU A 111 -6.74 -12.11 -8.51
N ASP A 112 -6.04 -12.91 -7.72
CA ASP A 112 -6.68 -13.90 -6.84
C ASP A 112 -7.69 -13.20 -5.90
N ALA A 113 -8.87 -13.81 -5.72
CA ALA A 113 -9.96 -13.21 -4.97
C ALA A 113 -9.54 -12.81 -3.54
N ARG A 114 -8.73 -13.64 -2.85
CA ARG A 114 -8.27 -13.34 -1.49
C ARG A 114 -7.26 -12.21 -1.45
N VAL A 115 -6.48 -12.04 -2.52
CA VAL A 115 -5.58 -10.88 -2.66
C VAL A 115 -6.40 -9.61 -2.90
N THR A 116 -7.44 -9.68 -3.73
CA THR A 116 -8.38 -8.58 -3.96
C THR A 116 -9.07 -8.15 -2.67
N GLU A 117 -9.53 -9.10 -1.86
CA GLU A 117 -10.10 -8.85 -0.52
C GLU A 117 -9.08 -8.23 0.45
N ALA A 118 -7.79 -8.53 0.30
CA ALA A 118 -6.74 -7.97 1.14
C ALA A 118 -6.38 -6.50 0.79
N LEU A 119 -6.75 -5.99 -0.39
CA LEU A 119 -6.30 -4.66 -0.83
C LEU A 119 -6.72 -3.51 0.10
N PRO A 120 -7.95 -3.45 0.64
CA PRO A 120 -8.36 -2.41 1.60
C PRO A 120 -7.55 -2.44 2.91
N TRP A 121 -6.89 -3.55 3.24
CA TRP A 121 -6.04 -3.62 4.43
C TRP A 121 -4.79 -2.76 4.31
N LEU A 122 -4.22 -2.59 3.10
CA LEU A 122 -3.02 -1.77 2.89
C LEU A 122 -3.21 -0.29 3.28
N PRO A 123 -4.22 0.46 2.77
CA PRO A 123 -4.44 1.84 3.18
C PRO A 123 -4.94 1.97 4.62
N PHE A 124 -5.57 0.93 5.17
CA PHE A 124 -5.94 0.89 6.59
C PHE A 124 -4.72 0.77 7.51
N GLN A 125 -3.82 -0.17 7.21
CA GLN A 125 -2.64 -0.49 8.02
C GLN A 125 -1.49 0.51 7.84
N PHE A 126 -1.35 1.07 6.63
CA PHE A 126 -0.26 1.99 6.26
C PHE A 126 -0.79 3.36 5.81
N PRO A 127 -1.50 4.11 6.68
CA PRO A 127 -2.09 5.40 6.32
C PRO A 127 -1.04 6.45 5.89
N GLU A 128 0.22 6.27 6.27
CA GLU A 128 1.37 7.14 5.95
C GLU A 128 2.16 6.73 4.69
N MET A 129 1.64 5.77 3.91
CA MET A 129 2.22 5.41 2.62
C MET A 129 2.33 6.63 1.68
N ASP A 130 3.15 6.52 0.63
CA ASP A 130 3.36 7.64 -0.31
C ASP A 130 2.13 7.87 -1.22
N TRP A 131 1.14 8.57 -0.68
CA TRP A 131 -0.12 8.87 -1.36
C TRP A 131 0.05 9.80 -2.56
N GLU A 132 1.03 10.70 -2.52
CA GLU A 132 1.27 11.63 -3.64
C GLU A 132 1.77 10.85 -4.85
N TRP A 133 2.76 9.98 -4.63
CA TRP A 133 3.22 9.06 -5.66
C TRP A 133 2.09 8.12 -6.13
N LEU A 134 1.40 7.44 -5.22
CA LEU A 134 0.36 6.48 -5.56
C LEU A 134 -0.77 7.11 -6.40
N MET A 135 -1.26 8.29 -5.99
CA MET A 135 -2.31 9.00 -6.72
C MET A 135 -1.85 9.43 -8.12
N THR A 136 -0.58 9.77 -8.29
CA THR A 136 -0.02 10.11 -9.60
C THR A 136 0.01 8.87 -10.50
N GLU A 137 0.56 7.77 -9.99
CA GLU A 137 0.76 6.54 -10.78
C GLU A 137 -0.55 5.85 -11.17
N VAL A 138 -1.56 5.83 -10.29
CA VAL A 138 -2.86 5.23 -10.66
C VAL A 138 -3.57 6.05 -11.74
N LYS A 139 -3.43 7.38 -11.73
CA LYS A 139 -4.03 8.25 -12.76
C LYS A 139 -3.34 8.08 -14.10
N LEU A 140 -2.02 7.88 -14.10
CA LEU A 140 -1.26 7.59 -15.32
C LEU A 140 -1.66 6.26 -15.97
N ARG A 141 -2.31 5.35 -15.23
CA ARG A 141 -2.72 4.01 -15.70
C ARG A 141 -4.23 3.81 -15.74
N ASP A 142 -5.01 4.87 -15.55
CA ASP A 142 -6.48 4.81 -15.47
C ASP A 142 -7.01 3.83 -14.40
N ARG A 143 -6.30 3.69 -13.27
CA ARG A 143 -6.66 2.81 -12.13
C ARG A 143 -7.28 3.57 -10.94
N GLN A 144 -7.56 4.86 -11.09
CA GLN A 144 -8.05 5.70 -10.00
C GLN A 144 -9.40 5.26 -9.44
N ASN A 145 -10.29 4.67 -10.25
CA ASN A 145 -11.57 4.14 -9.76
C ASN A 145 -11.36 2.91 -8.87
N ARG A 146 -10.45 1.99 -9.27
CA ARG A 146 -10.06 0.83 -8.44
C ARG A 146 -9.46 1.29 -7.11
N LEU A 147 -8.52 2.25 -7.15
CA LEU A 147 -7.94 2.81 -5.93
C LEU A 147 -9.01 3.45 -5.05
N ALA A 148 -9.87 4.28 -5.61
CA ALA A 148 -10.88 5.00 -4.84
C ALA A 148 -11.86 4.06 -4.15
N PHE A 149 -12.30 3.00 -4.84
CA PHE A 149 -13.11 1.95 -4.26
C PHE A 149 -12.41 1.23 -3.09
N VAL A 150 -11.15 0.81 -3.27
CA VAL A 150 -10.36 0.14 -2.22
C VAL A 150 -10.16 1.05 -0.99
N VAL A 151 -9.86 2.31 -1.21
CA VAL A 151 -9.66 3.29 -0.12
C VAL A 151 -10.98 3.61 0.58
N GLN A 152 -12.09 3.64 -0.16
CA GLN A 152 -13.40 3.85 0.43
C GLN A 152 -13.82 2.65 1.29
N LEU A 153 -13.62 1.41 0.81
CA LEU A 153 -13.85 0.21 1.63
C LEU A 153 -13.01 0.23 2.92
N ALA A 154 -11.74 0.63 2.84
CA ALA A 154 -10.90 0.78 4.02
C ALA A 154 -11.42 1.85 4.99
N GLY A 155 -12.03 2.91 4.48
CA GLY A 155 -12.69 3.95 5.27
C GLY A 155 -13.95 3.41 5.96
N GLU A 156 -14.80 2.69 5.24
CA GLU A 156 -16.01 2.06 5.78
C GLU A 156 -15.65 1.01 6.86
N VAL A 157 -14.55 0.26 6.69
CA VAL A 157 -14.00 -0.61 7.75
C VAL A 157 -13.57 0.21 8.98
N ALA A 158 -12.84 1.32 8.78
CA ALA A 158 -12.43 2.16 9.90
C ALA A 158 -13.62 2.76 10.66
N GLU A 159 -14.71 3.10 9.96
CA GLU A 159 -15.97 3.52 10.60
C GLU A 159 -16.59 2.38 11.41
N ALA A 160 -16.62 1.16 10.88
CA ALA A 160 -17.12 -0.02 11.58
C ALA A 160 -16.32 -0.35 12.86
N GLU A 161 -15.00 -0.14 12.83
CA GLU A 161 -14.09 -0.30 13.99
C GLU A 161 -14.12 0.91 14.95
N GLY A 162 -14.87 1.97 14.64
CA GLY A 162 -14.95 3.18 15.46
C GLY A 162 -13.73 4.11 15.38
N ASP A 163 -12.82 3.90 14.42
CA ASP A 163 -11.66 4.77 14.16
C ASP A 163 -12.03 5.94 13.24
N SER A 164 -12.78 6.91 13.78
CA SER A 164 -13.23 8.09 13.02
C SER A 164 -12.09 8.95 12.48
N ALA A 165 -10.92 8.94 13.13
CA ALA A 165 -9.76 9.69 12.69
C ALA A 165 -9.18 9.07 11.40
N ARG A 166 -9.03 7.75 11.37
CA ARG A 166 -8.59 7.02 10.16
C ARG A 166 -9.62 7.12 9.05
N ALA A 167 -10.90 6.92 9.36
CA ALA A 167 -11.99 7.08 8.40
C ALA A 167 -11.96 8.47 7.75
N GLY A 168 -11.84 9.54 8.55
CA GLY A 168 -11.73 10.91 8.05
C GLY A 168 -10.51 11.13 7.16
N SER A 169 -9.34 10.61 7.56
CA SER A 169 -8.11 10.68 6.76
C SER A 169 -8.26 10.00 5.39
N LEU A 170 -8.85 8.79 5.36
CA LEU A 170 -9.12 8.04 4.13
C LEU A 170 -10.18 8.76 3.27
N GLY A 171 -11.22 9.30 3.88
CA GLY A 171 -12.25 10.11 3.19
C GLY A 171 -11.66 11.33 2.48
N LEU A 172 -10.64 11.99 3.05
CA LEU A 172 -9.91 13.05 2.37
C LEU A 172 -9.15 12.54 1.14
N LYS A 173 -8.64 11.29 1.14
CA LYS A 173 -8.01 10.67 -0.03
C LYS A 173 -9.03 10.35 -1.11
N VAL A 174 -10.18 9.77 -0.73
CA VAL A 174 -11.31 9.50 -1.64
C VAL A 174 -11.77 10.80 -2.30
N SER A 175 -11.92 11.88 -1.54
CA SER A 175 -12.32 13.20 -2.05
C SER A 175 -11.37 13.76 -3.11
N LYS A 176 -10.07 13.43 -3.04
CA LYS A 176 -9.09 13.81 -4.07
C LYS A 176 -9.24 12.97 -5.35
N LEU A 177 -9.61 11.70 -5.22
CA LEU A 177 -9.82 10.79 -6.35
C LEU A 177 -11.15 11.06 -7.07
N GLU A 178 -12.17 11.51 -6.33
CA GLU A 178 -13.50 11.90 -6.86
C GLU A 178 -13.39 12.89 -8.02
N ARG A 179 -12.47 13.86 -7.91
CA ARG A 179 -12.22 14.88 -8.95
C ARG A 179 -11.69 14.30 -10.26
N SER A 180 -11.23 13.06 -10.26
CA SER A 180 -10.66 12.34 -11.40
C SER A 180 -11.39 11.04 -11.71
N ARG A 181 -12.62 10.87 -11.19
CA ARG A 181 -13.43 9.68 -11.38
C ARG A 181 -13.66 9.42 -12.87
N LEU A 182 -13.38 8.18 -13.31
CA LEU A 182 -13.61 7.77 -14.69
C LEU A 182 -15.05 7.34 -14.90
N ALA A 183 -15.61 7.71 -16.05
CA ALA A 183 -16.92 7.23 -16.50
C ALA A 183 -16.89 5.80 -17.04
N MET A 184 -15.70 5.31 -17.41
CA MET A 184 -15.51 3.98 -17.97
C MET A 184 -15.82 2.90 -16.94
N GLU A 185 -16.57 1.87 -17.36
CA GLU A 185 -16.79 0.65 -16.57
C GLU A 185 -15.49 -0.16 -16.51
N ASP A 186 -15.14 -0.64 -15.32
CA ASP A 186 -13.99 -1.49 -15.08
C ASP A 186 -14.36 -2.62 -14.09
N THR A 187 -13.45 -3.54 -13.86
CA THR A 187 -13.54 -4.61 -12.86
C THR A 187 -12.56 -4.32 -11.72
N LEU A 188 -12.71 -5.01 -10.58
CA LEU A 188 -11.68 -4.99 -9.54
C LEU A 188 -10.71 -6.16 -9.77
N CYS A 189 -9.86 -6.02 -10.79
CA CYS A 189 -8.82 -7.01 -11.16
C CYS A 189 -9.39 -8.40 -11.53
N LYS A 190 -10.48 -8.43 -12.31
CA LYS A 190 -11.12 -9.65 -12.80
C LYS A 190 -11.70 -9.47 -14.20
N VAL A 191 -10.85 -9.27 -15.19
CA VAL A 191 -11.26 -9.05 -16.59
C VAL A 191 -11.96 -10.26 -17.23
N SER A 192 -11.70 -11.47 -16.74
CA SER A 192 -12.19 -12.75 -17.23
C SER A 192 -13.66 -13.01 -16.94
N LEU A 193 -14.37 -12.08 -16.27
CA LEU A 193 -15.81 -12.16 -16.06
C LEU A 193 -16.54 -12.35 -17.38
N SER A 194 -17.34 -13.41 -17.44
CA SER A 194 -18.26 -13.68 -18.54
C SER A 194 -19.34 -12.60 -18.65
N GLU A 195 -19.96 -12.47 -19.83
CA GLU A 195 -21.08 -11.54 -20.04
C GLU A 195 -22.29 -11.83 -19.13
N ALA A 196 -22.47 -13.07 -18.69
CA ALA A 196 -23.50 -13.42 -17.70
C ALA A 196 -23.15 -12.83 -16.34
N GLU A 197 -21.91 -13.00 -15.87
CA GLU A 197 -21.44 -12.45 -14.59
C GLU A 197 -21.43 -10.91 -14.62
N ARG A 198 -20.97 -10.30 -15.71
CA ARG A 198 -21.00 -8.83 -15.88
C ARG A 198 -22.42 -8.28 -15.78
N ARG A 199 -23.39 -8.91 -16.45
CA ARG A 199 -24.81 -8.51 -16.35
C ARG A 199 -25.35 -8.67 -14.94
N TRP A 200 -24.97 -9.74 -14.24
CA TRP A 200 -25.37 -9.96 -12.85
C TRP A 200 -24.76 -8.89 -11.92
N LEU A 201 -23.47 -8.58 -12.06
CA LEU A 201 -22.80 -7.56 -11.24
C LEU A 201 -23.36 -6.16 -11.45
N ARG A 202 -23.77 -5.80 -12.67
CA ARG A 202 -24.43 -4.49 -12.91
C ARG A 202 -25.70 -4.29 -12.08
N SER A 203 -26.41 -5.36 -11.72
CA SER A 203 -27.62 -5.30 -10.90
C SER A 203 -27.41 -5.62 -9.42
N HIS A 204 -26.27 -6.23 -9.04
CA HIS A 204 -26.01 -6.69 -7.66
C HIS A 204 -24.81 -6.02 -6.98
N ARG A 205 -24.01 -5.22 -7.70
CA ARG A 205 -22.88 -4.47 -7.13
C ARG A 205 -23.34 -3.51 -6.03
N THR A 206 -22.44 -3.20 -5.11
CA THR A 206 -22.69 -2.21 -4.05
C THR A 206 -22.86 -0.80 -4.64
N LYS A 207 -23.48 0.11 -3.88
CA LYS A 207 -23.55 1.53 -4.27
C LYS A 207 -22.16 2.15 -4.43
N THR A 208 -21.21 1.74 -3.59
CA THR A 208 -19.81 2.16 -3.68
C THR A 208 -19.17 1.68 -4.97
N ALA A 209 -19.36 0.41 -5.36
CA ALA A 209 -18.87 -0.11 -6.63
C ALA A 209 -19.54 0.58 -7.84
N GLU A 210 -20.84 0.82 -7.77
CA GLU A 210 -21.58 1.55 -8.80
C GLU A 210 -21.06 2.98 -8.98
N HIS A 211 -20.86 3.70 -7.88
CA HIS A 211 -20.33 5.06 -7.89
C HIS A 211 -18.98 5.15 -8.62
N TRP A 212 -18.08 4.18 -8.37
CA TRP A 212 -16.78 4.10 -9.03
C TRP A 212 -16.79 3.34 -10.37
N ASN A 213 -17.96 3.05 -10.93
CA ASN A 213 -18.11 2.30 -12.20
C ASN A 213 -17.38 0.94 -12.21
N LEU A 214 -17.34 0.24 -11.08
CA LEU A 214 -16.72 -1.07 -10.97
C LEU A 214 -17.76 -2.20 -11.00
N LEU A 215 -17.38 -3.31 -11.63
CA LEU A 215 -18.08 -4.59 -11.56
C LEU A 215 -17.43 -5.44 -10.47
N THR A 216 -17.96 -5.29 -9.25
CA THR A 216 -17.60 -6.09 -8.08
C THR A 216 -18.75 -6.04 -7.07
N ASP A 217 -18.95 -7.12 -6.33
CA ASP A 217 -19.89 -7.23 -5.22
C ASP A 217 -19.17 -7.17 -3.85
N LEU A 218 -17.85 -6.97 -3.84
CA LEU A 218 -17.04 -6.83 -2.63
C LEU A 218 -17.60 -5.72 -1.73
N LYS A 219 -17.74 -6.05 -0.45
CA LYS A 219 -18.28 -5.17 0.59
C LYS A 219 -17.55 -5.41 1.91
N VAL A 220 -17.73 -4.48 2.85
CA VAL A 220 -17.07 -4.51 4.17
C VAL A 220 -17.32 -5.81 4.92
N GLU A 221 -18.51 -6.42 4.78
CA GLU A 221 -18.86 -7.66 5.45
C GLU A 221 -17.97 -8.84 5.03
N ASP A 222 -17.47 -8.83 3.79
CA ASP A 222 -16.58 -9.87 3.29
C ASP A 222 -15.18 -9.74 3.91
N LEU A 223 -14.85 -8.56 4.46
CA LEU A 223 -13.52 -8.24 4.99
C LEU A 223 -13.38 -8.47 6.50
N LYS A 224 -14.43 -8.89 7.22
CA LYS A 224 -14.37 -9.00 8.70
C LYS A 224 -13.22 -9.87 9.20
N HIS A 225 -12.97 -10.98 8.50
CA HIS A 225 -11.88 -11.91 8.79
C HIS A 225 -10.47 -11.31 8.65
N VAL A 226 -10.35 -10.15 8.01
CA VAL A 226 -9.09 -9.43 7.77
C VAL A 226 -8.73 -8.50 8.92
N TYR A 227 -9.74 -7.95 9.60
CA TYR A 227 -9.59 -6.90 10.60
C TYR A 227 -9.89 -7.37 12.03
N GLU A 228 -10.44 -8.58 12.19
CA GLU A 228 -10.51 -9.25 13.49
C GLU A 228 -9.09 -9.48 14.01
N ASN A 229 -8.68 -8.71 15.02
CA ASN A 229 -7.48 -9.00 15.80
C ASN A 229 -7.63 -10.42 16.38
N PRO A 230 -6.71 -11.38 16.12
CA PRO A 230 -6.65 -12.59 16.90
C PRO A 230 -6.13 -12.22 18.29
N SER A 231 -7.03 -11.74 19.14
CA SER A 231 -6.80 -11.61 20.57
C SER A 231 -7.05 -12.97 21.21
N SER A 232 -5.99 -13.78 21.34
CA SER A 232 -5.74 -14.69 22.48
C SER A 232 -4.35 -15.31 22.36
#